data_AF-A0A1Z8VP04-F1
#
_entry.id   AF-A0A1Z8VP04-F1
#
_cell.length_a   1.000
_cell.length_b   1.000
_cell.length_c   1.000
_cell.angle_alpha   90.00
_cell.angle_beta   90.00
_cell.angle_gamma   90.00
#
_symmetry.space_group_name_H-M   'P 1'
#
loop_
_entity.id
_entity.type
_entity.pdbx_description
1 polymer ?
#
loop_
_entity_poly.entity_id
_entity_poly.type
_entity_poly.pdbx_seq_one_letter_code
_entity_poly.pdbx_strand_id
1 'polypeptide(L)'
;MKVSYSRAKGRVSSHCITWVYRKKRHRKFFRRRIDAILFKHEKESEFGLDENQQIENQVVFHFLSEINERLLKISDRLHTIEKSAEENQRMLLAMQKPAAPKILRVSEASKVLRISSRKLYYLLEKGVFKRYKLPHTRTTFIKLEEVEKALGSKGIDALIE
;
A
#
# COMPACT_ATOMS: atom_id res chain seq x y z
N MET A 1 18.04 -43.16 34.14
CA MET A 1 18.19 -42.88 32.69
C MET A 1 18.00 -41.38 32.48
N LYS A 2 18.51 -40.77 31.38
CA LYS A 2 18.40 -39.31 31.15
C LYS A 2 18.05 -39.04 29.69
N VAL A 3 17.04 -38.20 29.47
CA VAL A 3 16.69 -37.63 28.17
C VAL A 3 17.07 -36.16 28.20
N SER A 4 17.98 -35.73 27.32
CA SER A 4 18.47 -34.35 27.29
C SER A 4 18.18 -33.66 25.97
N TYR A 5 17.75 -32.41 26.06
CA TYR A 5 17.60 -31.50 24.93
C TYR A 5 18.86 -30.66 24.72
N SER A 6 19.26 -30.46 23.47
CA SER A 6 20.42 -29.66 23.11
C SER A 6 20.24 -28.97 21.75
N ARG A 7 20.89 -27.82 21.54
CA ARG A 7 21.02 -27.22 20.20
C ARG A 7 22.27 -27.77 19.52
N ALA A 8 22.14 -28.35 18.33
CA ALA A 8 23.27 -28.87 17.58
C ALA A 8 24.03 -27.73 16.89
N LYS A 9 25.35 -27.68 17.08
CA LYS A 9 26.21 -26.67 16.46
C LYS A 9 26.34 -26.96 14.95
N GLY A 10 26.21 -25.94 14.10
CA GLY A 10 26.45 -26.05 12.65
C GLY A 10 25.27 -26.51 11.78
N ARG A 11 24.02 -26.46 12.25
CA ARG A 11 22.83 -26.72 11.42
C ARG A 11 21.82 -25.57 11.51
N VAL A 12 21.13 -25.31 10.38
CA VAL A 12 20.16 -24.21 10.21
C VAL A 12 18.91 -24.38 11.09
N SER A 13 18.51 -25.61 11.37
CA SER A 13 17.49 -25.95 12.38
C SER A 13 17.99 -27.13 13.21
N SER A 14 18.37 -26.88 14.45
CA SER A 14 19.29 -27.77 15.17
C SER A 14 18.76 -28.21 16.53
N HIS A 15 17.55 -28.72 16.58
CA HIS A 15 17.03 -29.30 17.82
C HIS A 15 17.44 -30.77 17.91
N CYS A 16 18.15 -31.16 18.97
CA CYS A 16 18.67 -32.51 19.13
C CYS A 16 18.28 -33.07 20.50
N ILE A 17 17.76 -34.29 20.50
CA ILE A 17 17.46 -35.04 21.72
C ILE A 17 18.40 -36.22 21.81
N THR A 18 19.01 -36.39 22.98
CA THR A 18 19.89 -37.52 23.27
C THR A 18 19.42 -38.28 24.49
N TRP A 19 19.39 -39.61 24.40
CA TRP A 19 18.98 -40.49 25.48
C TRP A 19 19.82 -41.76 25.51
N VAL A 20 19.73 -42.52 26.61
CA VAL A 20 20.44 -43.79 26.80
C VAL A 20 19.42 -44.90 27.05
N TYR A 21 19.45 -45.94 26.22
CA TYR A 21 18.61 -47.14 26.34
C TYR A 21 19.47 -48.40 26.34
N ARG A 22 19.29 -49.29 27.32
CA ARG A 22 20.04 -50.55 27.46
C ARG A 22 21.56 -50.40 27.26
N LYS A 23 22.16 -49.38 27.89
CA LYS A 23 23.59 -48.98 27.78
C LYS A 23 24.04 -48.41 26.41
N LYS A 24 23.15 -48.21 25.44
CA LYS A 24 23.44 -47.55 24.15
C LYS A 24 22.92 -46.11 24.12
N ARG A 25 23.69 -45.20 23.50
CA ARG A 25 23.31 -43.79 23.32
C ARG A 25 22.59 -43.59 21.99
N HIS A 26 21.42 -42.96 22.02
CA HIS A 26 20.62 -42.63 20.85
C HIS A 26 20.51 -41.11 20.69
N ARG A 27 20.38 -40.64 19.44
CA ARG A 27 20.22 -39.22 19.10
C ARG A 27 19.20 -39.05 17.98
N LYS A 28 18.34 -38.05 18.07
CA LYS A 28 17.39 -37.68 17.01
C LYS A 28 17.39 -36.17 16.81
N PHE A 29 17.27 -35.75 15.56
CA PHE A 29 17.29 -34.34 15.15
C PHE A 29 15.92 -33.90 14.67
N PHE A 30 15.55 -32.65 14.95
CA PHE A 30 14.26 -32.08 14.61
C PHE A 30 14.45 -30.72 13.93
N ARG A 31 13.58 -30.47 12.95
CA ARG A 31 13.51 -29.21 12.23
C ARG A 31 12.81 -28.13 13.05
N ARG A 32 11.75 -28.48 13.79
CA ARG A 32 11.04 -27.56 14.68
C ARG A 32 11.38 -27.88 16.14
N ARG A 33 11.40 -26.83 16.96
CA ARG A 33 11.62 -26.96 18.41
C ARG A 33 10.50 -27.76 19.07
N ILE A 34 9.26 -27.56 18.59
CA ILE A 34 8.07 -28.18 19.16
C ILE A 34 8.08 -29.71 18.98
N ASP A 35 8.45 -30.18 17.78
CA ASP A 35 8.60 -31.60 17.49
C ASP A 35 9.66 -32.26 18.40
N ALA A 36 10.72 -31.51 18.73
CA ALA A 36 11.69 -31.98 19.71
C ALA A 36 11.06 -32.05 21.11
N ILE A 37 10.42 -30.98 21.60
CA ILE A 37 9.82 -30.97 22.94
C ILE A 37 8.79 -32.10 23.11
N LEU A 38 7.92 -32.31 22.13
CA LEU A 38 6.94 -33.41 22.12
C LEU A 38 7.64 -34.77 22.17
N PHE A 39 8.66 -34.99 21.33
CA PHE A 39 9.40 -36.25 21.34
C PHE A 39 10.19 -36.47 22.65
N LYS A 40 10.67 -35.39 23.29
CA LYS A 40 11.33 -35.47 24.59
C LYS A 40 10.35 -36.01 25.62
N HIS A 41 9.13 -35.48 25.65
CA HIS A 41 8.06 -35.90 26.54
C HIS A 41 7.70 -37.37 26.31
N GLU A 42 7.45 -37.77 25.05
CA GLU A 42 7.16 -39.17 24.70
C GLU A 42 8.24 -40.11 25.25
N LYS A 43 9.51 -39.74 25.11
CA LYS A 43 10.63 -40.55 25.63
C LYS A 43 10.78 -40.51 27.14
N GLU A 44 10.47 -39.41 27.79
CA GLU A 44 10.48 -39.32 29.25
C GLU A 44 9.38 -40.20 29.85
N SER A 45 8.18 -40.19 29.25
CA SER A 45 7.06 -41.06 29.63
C SER A 45 7.36 -42.55 29.37
N GLU A 46 7.92 -42.90 28.20
CA GLU A 46 8.37 -44.27 27.89
C GLU A 46 9.39 -44.82 28.91
N PHE A 47 10.23 -43.95 29.50
CA PHE A 47 11.23 -44.34 30.49
C PHE A 47 10.77 -44.17 31.94
N GLY A 48 9.50 -43.79 32.17
CA GLY A 48 8.95 -43.56 33.51
C GLY A 48 9.64 -42.42 34.26
N LEU A 49 10.14 -41.41 33.55
CA LEU A 49 10.83 -40.23 34.09
C LEU A 49 9.88 -39.05 34.31
N ASP A 50 8.57 -39.25 34.24
CA ASP A 50 7.55 -38.20 34.32
C ASP A 50 7.49 -37.58 35.72
N GLU A 51 8.20 -36.47 35.90
CA GLU A 51 8.13 -35.67 37.14
C GLU A 51 7.26 -34.42 37.04
N ASN A 52 6.76 -33.95 35.87
CA ASN A 52 5.94 -32.71 35.85
C ASN A 52 5.01 -32.52 34.63
N GLN A 53 3.74 -32.24 34.94
CA GLN A 53 2.59 -31.89 34.07
C GLN A 53 2.70 -30.56 33.29
N GLN A 54 3.90 -29.99 33.11
CA GLN A 54 4.07 -28.62 32.59
C GLN A 54 4.37 -28.52 31.09
N ILE A 55 4.35 -29.64 30.37
CA ILE A 55 4.71 -29.68 28.95
C ILE A 55 3.67 -28.99 28.07
N GLU A 56 2.40 -29.08 28.46
CA GLU A 56 1.32 -28.35 27.78
C GLU A 56 1.61 -26.83 27.78
N ASN A 57 1.99 -26.26 28.92
CA ASN A 57 2.34 -24.84 29.01
C ASN A 57 3.54 -24.49 28.13
N GLN A 58 4.61 -25.31 28.11
CA GLN A 58 5.78 -25.05 27.27
C GLN A 58 5.47 -25.12 25.77
N VAL A 59 4.64 -26.09 25.36
CA VAL A 59 4.17 -26.23 23.98
C VAL A 59 3.29 -25.05 23.59
N VAL A 60 2.36 -24.64 24.46
CA VAL A 60 1.47 -23.49 24.25
C VAL A 60 2.26 -22.19 24.13
N PHE A 61 3.18 -21.89 25.05
CA PHE A 61 4.02 -20.69 24.98
C PHE A 61 4.89 -20.66 23.71
N HIS A 62 5.38 -21.82 23.25
CA HIS A 62 6.12 -21.88 22.00
C HIS A 62 5.23 -21.62 20.78
N PHE A 63 4.04 -22.19 20.71
CA PHE A 63 3.09 -21.88 19.64
C PHE A 63 2.72 -20.40 19.62
N LEU A 64 2.41 -19.82 20.78
CA LEU A 64 2.09 -18.40 20.89
C LEU A 64 3.26 -17.51 20.43
N SER A 65 4.48 -17.87 20.79
CA SER A 65 5.68 -17.16 20.32
C SER A 65 5.87 -17.25 18.80
N GLU A 66 5.69 -18.44 18.20
CA GLU A 66 5.80 -18.59 16.74
C GLU A 66 4.70 -17.82 15.99
N ILE A 67 3.48 -17.79 16.54
CA ILE A 67 2.38 -17.01 15.98
C ILE A 67 2.70 -15.52 16.06
N ASN A 68 3.15 -15.03 17.22
CA ASN A 68 3.54 -13.62 17.39
C ASN A 68 4.65 -13.22 16.42
N GLU A 69 5.69 -14.04 16.24
CA GLU A 69 6.75 -13.76 15.26
C GLU A 69 6.22 -13.67 13.82
N ARG A 70 5.26 -14.53 13.46
CA ARG A 70 4.64 -14.48 12.12
C ARG A 70 3.74 -13.25 11.97
N LEU A 71 2.99 -12.88 13.00
CA LEU A 71 2.15 -11.69 13.00
C LEU A 71 2.98 -10.42 12.84
N LEU A 72 4.09 -10.30 13.58
CA LEU A 72 5.02 -9.17 13.43
C LEU A 72 5.55 -9.06 11.99
N LYS A 73 5.98 -10.17 11.39
CA LYS A 73 6.44 -10.19 10.00
C LYS A 73 5.35 -9.80 9.00
N ILE A 74 4.09 -10.17 9.25
CA ILE A 74 2.96 -9.77 8.40
C ILE A 74 2.70 -8.28 8.57
N SER A 75 2.72 -7.76 9.80
CA SER A 75 2.56 -6.34 10.10
C SER A 75 3.61 -5.49 9.39
N ASP A 76 4.88 -5.91 9.43
CA ASP A 76 5.98 -5.21 8.74
C ASP A 76 5.78 -5.21 7.21
N ARG A 77 5.30 -6.33 6.66
CA ARG A 77 4.99 -6.44 5.22
C ARG A 77 3.79 -5.57 4.82
N LEU A 78 2.77 -5.47 5.66
CA LEU A 78 1.64 -4.58 5.41
C LEU A 78 2.09 -3.12 5.42
N HIS A 79 2.91 -2.73 6.39
CA HIS A 79 3.44 -1.37 6.47
C HIS A 79 4.27 -0.98 5.23
N THR A 80 5.09 -1.90 4.72
CA THR A 80 5.86 -1.66 3.48
C THR A 80 4.96 -1.56 2.25
N ILE A 81 3.89 -2.36 2.17
CA ILE A 81 2.89 -2.28 1.10
C ILE A 81 2.14 -0.96 1.17
N GLU A 82 1.65 -0.54 2.33
CA GLU A 82 0.96 0.73 2.54
C GLU A 82 1.81 1.91 2.06
N LYS A 83 3.08 1.95 2.50
CA LYS A 83 4.01 3.00 2.06
C LYS A 83 4.21 3.01 0.54
N SER A 84 4.36 1.84 -0.08
CA SER A 84 4.50 1.74 -1.53
C SER A 84 3.22 2.18 -2.28
N ALA A 85 2.05 1.89 -1.70
CA ALA A 85 0.77 2.29 -2.28
C ALA A 85 0.58 3.81 -2.23
N GLU A 86 0.96 4.46 -1.11
CA GLU A 86 0.96 5.92 -0.99
C GLU A 86 1.90 6.57 -2.01
N GLU A 87 3.10 6.04 -2.18
CA GLU A 87 4.08 6.53 -3.16
C GLU A 87 3.53 6.40 -4.59
N ASN A 88 2.96 5.24 -4.93
CA ASN A 88 2.33 5.02 -6.22
C ASN A 88 1.13 5.96 -6.47
N GLN A 89 0.31 6.21 -5.44
CA GLN A 89 -0.81 7.14 -5.55
C GLN A 89 -0.32 8.56 -5.82
N ARG A 90 0.74 9.01 -5.15
CA ARG A 90 1.35 10.34 -5.40
C ARG A 90 1.90 10.44 -6.83
N MET A 91 2.56 9.39 -7.32
CA MET A 91 3.03 9.35 -8.70
C MET A 91 1.89 9.40 -9.70
N LEU A 92 0.81 8.64 -9.48
CA LEU A 92 -0.37 8.66 -10.34
C LEU A 92 -1.03 10.06 -10.40
N LEU A 93 -1.14 10.74 -9.25
CA LEU A 93 -1.64 12.11 -9.20
C LEU A 93 -0.73 13.08 -9.95
N ALA A 94 0.59 12.91 -9.86
CA ALA A 94 1.55 13.72 -10.61
C ALA A 94 1.51 13.45 -12.13
N MET A 95 1.22 12.21 -12.53
CA MET A 95 1.10 11.81 -13.94
C MET A 95 -0.25 12.15 -14.55
N GLN A 96 -1.26 12.45 -13.72
CA GLN A 96 -2.59 12.79 -14.19
C GLN A 96 -2.52 14.09 -14.98
N LYS A 97 -2.65 14.00 -16.30
CA LYS A 97 -2.75 15.18 -17.16
C LYS A 97 -3.91 16.05 -16.64
N PRO A 98 -3.75 17.38 -16.55
CA PRO A 98 -4.86 18.24 -16.23
C PRO A 98 -5.97 18.00 -17.25
N ALA A 99 -7.23 18.03 -16.78
CA ALA A 99 -8.38 17.85 -17.65
C ALA A 99 -8.26 18.79 -18.85
N ALA A 100 -8.52 18.27 -20.06
CA ALA A 100 -8.43 19.07 -21.27
C ALA A 100 -9.31 20.32 -21.10
N PRO A 101 -8.75 21.53 -21.30
CA PRO A 101 -9.51 22.76 -21.08
C PRO A 101 -10.71 22.77 -22.03
N LYS A 102 -11.91 22.92 -21.47
CA LYS A 102 -13.12 23.13 -22.28
C LYS A 102 -13.02 24.51 -22.92
N ILE A 103 -12.88 24.52 -24.24
CA ILE A 103 -12.70 25.73 -25.04
C ILE A 103 -13.84 25.86 -26.03
N LEU A 104 -14.26 27.10 -26.29
CA LEU A 104 -15.28 27.45 -27.28
C LEU A 104 -14.65 28.29 -28.38
N ARG A 105 -15.09 28.09 -29.62
CA ARG A 105 -14.74 29.02 -30.71
C ARG A 105 -15.40 30.37 -30.45
N VAL A 106 -14.79 31.46 -30.92
CA VAL A 106 -15.41 32.81 -30.79
C VAL A 106 -16.83 32.86 -31.36
N SER A 107 -17.12 32.11 -32.44
CA SER A 107 -18.46 32.00 -33.03
C SER A 107 -19.48 31.31 -32.13
N GLU A 108 -19.04 30.36 -31.30
CA GLU A 108 -19.88 29.64 -30.35
C GLU A 108 -20.07 30.48 -29.09
N ALA A 109 -18.97 31.04 -28.58
CA ALA A 109 -18.99 31.97 -27.45
C ALA A 109 -19.90 33.18 -27.72
N SER A 110 -19.90 33.71 -28.94
CA SER A 110 -20.78 34.83 -29.33
C SER A 110 -22.26 34.47 -29.24
N LYS A 111 -22.63 33.22 -29.53
CA LYS A 111 -24.02 32.75 -29.40
C LYS A 111 -24.41 32.61 -27.94
N VAL A 112 -23.52 32.05 -27.12
CA VAL A 112 -23.76 31.85 -25.67
C VAL A 112 -23.89 33.19 -24.95
N LEU A 113 -22.99 34.13 -25.23
CA LEU A 113 -22.98 35.47 -24.62
C LEU A 113 -24.00 36.43 -25.24
N ARG A 114 -24.69 36.04 -26.32
CA ARG A 114 -25.63 36.88 -27.09
C ARG A 114 -25.03 38.22 -27.56
N ILE A 115 -23.76 38.20 -27.95
CA ILE A 115 -23.03 39.37 -28.44
C ILE A 115 -22.55 39.13 -29.88
N SER A 116 -22.42 40.18 -30.68
CA SER A 116 -21.85 40.06 -32.03
C SER A 116 -20.39 39.57 -31.98
N SER A 117 -20.00 38.70 -32.92
CA SER A 117 -18.64 38.17 -32.95
C SER A 117 -17.57 39.29 -33.06
N ARG A 118 -17.89 40.41 -33.72
CA ARG A 118 -17.02 41.60 -33.79
C ARG A 118 -16.78 42.24 -32.42
N LYS A 119 -17.84 42.46 -31.62
CA LYS A 119 -17.71 43.00 -30.26
C LYS A 119 -16.91 42.04 -29.36
N LEU A 120 -17.03 40.74 -29.60
CA LEU A 120 -16.24 39.73 -28.88
C LEU A 120 -14.74 39.77 -29.25
N TYR A 121 -14.40 39.99 -30.51
CA TYR A 121 -13.02 40.25 -30.92
C TYR A 121 -12.45 41.53 -30.29
N TYR A 122 -13.25 42.59 -30.20
CA TYR A 122 -12.86 43.82 -29.52
C TYR A 122 -12.57 43.57 -28.02
N LEU A 123 -13.42 42.80 -27.33
CA LEU A 123 -13.22 42.44 -25.92
C LEU A 123 -11.96 41.57 -25.71
N LEU A 124 -11.63 40.71 -26.67
CA LEU A 124 -10.38 39.95 -26.67
C LEU A 124 -9.15 40.86 -26.85
N GLU A 125 -9.24 41.88 -27.70
CA GLU A 125 -8.15 42.87 -27.87
C GLU A 125 -7.98 43.75 -26.61
N LYS A 126 -9.07 44.06 -25.92
CA LYS A 126 -9.06 44.78 -24.64
C LYS A 126 -8.61 43.93 -23.44
N GLY A 127 -8.40 42.62 -23.64
CA GLY A 127 -7.90 41.73 -22.58
C GLY A 127 -8.95 41.27 -21.57
N VAL A 128 -10.24 41.51 -21.83
CA VAL A 128 -11.35 41.06 -20.96
C VAL A 128 -11.45 39.53 -20.95
N PHE A 129 -11.16 38.90 -22.09
CA PHE A 129 -11.08 37.44 -22.23
C PHE A 129 -9.67 37.02 -22.62
N LYS A 130 -9.20 35.87 -22.13
CA LYS A 130 -7.91 35.33 -22.53
C LYS A 130 -8.05 34.59 -23.86
N ARG A 131 -7.26 35.05 -24.84
CA ARG A 131 -7.19 34.40 -26.14
C ARG A 131 -6.45 33.07 -26.04
N TYR A 132 -7.14 31.97 -26.30
CA TYR A 132 -6.54 30.66 -26.44
C TYR A 132 -6.36 30.33 -27.92
N LYS A 133 -5.13 29.98 -28.32
CA LYS A 133 -4.80 29.55 -29.70
C LYS A 133 -4.28 28.13 -29.67
N LEU A 134 -4.87 27.26 -30.48
CA LEU A 134 -4.27 25.96 -30.78
C LEU A 134 -3.25 26.14 -31.91
N PRO A 135 -2.04 25.55 -31.79
CA PRO A 135 -0.94 25.77 -32.73
C PRO A 135 -1.27 25.34 -34.17
N HIS A 136 -2.22 24.42 -34.35
CA HIS A 136 -2.57 23.86 -35.67
C HIS A 136 -3.82 24.49 -36.30
N THR A 137 -4.42 25.52 -35.69
CA THR A 137 -5.64 26.15 -36.21
C THR A 137 -5.53 27.66 -36.21
N ARG A 138 -6.05 28.30 -37.27
CA ARG A 138 -6.14 29.77 -37.36
C ARG A 138 -7.27 30.36 -36.49
N THR A 139 -8.15 29.50 -35.97
CA THR A 139 -9.31 29.89 -35.16
C THR A 139 -8.91 30.29 -33.75
N THR A 140 -9.61 31.30 -33.22
CA THR A 140 -9.44 31.79 -31.86
C THR A 140 -10.46 31.14 -30.93
N PHE A 141 -9.99 30.74 -29.76
CA PHE A 141 -10.80 30.10 -28.73
C PHE A 141 -10.78 30.92 -27.44
N ILE A 142 -11.82 30.69 -26.64
CA ILE A 142 -11.98 31.24 -25.29
C ILE A 142 -12.27 30.08 -24.35
N LYS A 143 -11.74 30.13 -23.13
CA LYS A 143 -12.04 29.13 -22.11
C LYS A 143 -13.50 29.24 -21.68
N LEU A 144 -14.18 28.11 -21.59
CA LEU A 144 -15.59 28.05 -21.21
C LEU A 144 -15.82 28.62 -19.80
N GLU A 145 -14.89 28.41 -18.86
CA GLU A 145 -14.94 28.99 -17.51
C GLU A 145 -15.00 30.53 -17.50
N GLU A 146 -14.30 31.20 -18.43
CA GLU A 146 -14.32 32.67 -18.51
C GLU A 146 -15.67 33.17 -19.07
N VAL A 147 -16.26 32.40 -20.00
CA VAL A 147 -17.58 32.67 -20.56
C VAL A 147 -18.68 32.48 -19.50
N GLU A 148 -18.61 31.41 -18.71
CA GLU A 148 -19.56 31.15 -17.62
C GLU A 148 -19.46 32.19 -16.50
N LYS A 149 -18.24 32.61 -16.14
CA LYS A 149 -18.04 33.72 -15.19
C LYS A 149 -18.71 35.00 -15.68
N ALA A 150 -18.52 35.36 -16.95
CA ALA A 150 -19.13 36.54 -17.54
C ALA A 150 -20.67 36.46 -17.63
N LEU A 151 -21.21 35.25 -17.75
CA LEU A 151 -22.66 35.02 -17.70
C LEU A 151 -23.20 35.17 -16.26
N GLY A 152 -22.46 34.70 -15.26
CA GLY A 152 -22.84 34.77 -13.84
C GLY A 152 -22.70 36.17 -13.22
N SER A 153 -21.76 36.98 -13.69
CA SER A 153 -21.56 38.36 -13.22
C SER A 153 -22.44 39.36 -13.99
N LYS A 154 -23.74 39.43 -13.70
CA LYS A 154 -24.71 40.47 -14.16
C LYS A 154 -24.58 40.95 -15.63
N GLY A 155 -24.07 40.12 -16.54
CA GLY A 155 -23.86 40.47 -17.94
C GLY A 155 -22.56 41.24 -18.23
N ILE A 156 -22.20 41.27 -19.52
CA ILE A 156 -20.90 41.77 -20.02
C ILE A 156 -20.67 43.24 -19.75
N ASP A 157 -21.73 44.03 -19.56
CA ASP A 157 -21.61 45.46 -19.29
C ASP A 157 -21.01 45.74 -17.90
N ALA A 158 -21.11 44.81 -16.94
CA ALA A 158 -20.47 44.90 -15.62
C ALA A 158 -18.97 44.54 -15.65
N LEU A 159 -18.46 44.00 -16.76
CA LEU A 159 -17.04 43.63 -16.94
C LEU A 159 -16.22 44.72 -17.68
N ILE A 160 -16.86 45.84 -18.04
CA ILE A 160 -16.27 46.93 -18.81
C ILE A 160 -16.00 48.18 -17.94
N GLU A 161 -16.44 48.18 -16.66
CA GLU A 161 -16.02 49.14 -15.64
C GLU A 161 -14.62 48.81 -15.08
#